data_AF-A0A1Q3JUK5-F1
#
_entry.id   AF-A0A1Q3JUK5-F1
#
_cell.length_a   1.000
_cell.length_b   1.000
_cell.length_c   1.000
_cell.angle_alpha   90.00
_cell.angle_beta   90.00
_cell.angle_gamma   90.00
#
_symmetry.space_group_name_H-M   'P 1'
#
loop_
_entity.id
_entity.type
_entity.pdbx_description
1 polymer ?
#
loop_
_entity_poly.entity_id
_entity_poly.type
_entity_poly.pdbx_seq_one_letter_code
_entity_poly.pdbx_strand_id
1 'polypeptide(L)'
;MSVLKGQQNVTIVGEPSGGAAYGNSAWFINEVVLPNTKIRFRLPLFRLVINKKLPKKGWGVLPDEFAGPTIDAIKKGIDYKMQKTKKLIKDANQNKAL
;
A
#
# COMPACT_ATOMS: atom_id res chain seq x y z
N MET A 1 4.26 4.08 -1.66
CA MET A 1 3.83 3.77 -0.27
C MET A 1 5.00 3.45 0.65
N SER A 2 5.87 2.47 0.34
CA SER A 2 6.98 2.09 1.25
C SER A 2 7.97 3.21 1.55
N VAL A 3 8.22 4.13 0.61
CA VAL A 3 9.13 5.27 0.81
C VAL A 3 8.55 6.33 1.74
N LEU A 4 7.21 6.42 1.82
CA LEU A 4 6.50 7.40 2.65
C LEU A 4 6.36 6.92 4.11
N LYS A 5 6.37 5.60 4.34
CA LYS A 5 6.18 5.01 5.67
C LYS A 5 7.33 5.43 6.60
N GLY A 6 6.97 6.05 7.73
CA GLY A 6 7.93 6.51 8.74
C GLY A 6 8.53 7.89 8.48
N GLN A 7 8.12 8.60 7.43
CA GLN A 7 8.49 10.00 7.24
C GLN A 7 7.73 10.91 8.22
N GLN A 8 8.35 12.02 8.62
CA GLN A 8 7.70 13.03 9.44
C GLN A 8 6.54 13.68 8.67
N ASN A 9 5.48 14.05 9.39
CA ASN A 9 4.28 14.67 8.82
C ASN A 9 3.51 13.83 7.80
N VAL A 10 3.76 12.51 7.77
CA VAL A 10 3.03 11.56 6.93
C VAL A 10 2.28 10.57 7.82
N THR A 11 1.00 10.37 7.54
CA THR A 11 0.18 9.32 8.15
C THR A 11 -0.50 8.52 7.05
N ILE A 12 -0.23 7.23 7.01
CA ILE A 12 -0.82 6.30 6.06
C ILE A 12 -2.12 5.73 6.64
N VAL A 13 -3.25 6.04 6.02
CA VAL A 13 -4.58 5.60 6.44
C VAL A 13 -5.13 4.56 5.46
N GLY A 14 -5.64 3.43 5.96
CA GLY A 14 -6.27 2.43 5.10
C GLY A 14 -6.08 0.99 5.57
N GLU A 15 -5.80 0.09 4.64
CA GLU A 15 -5.62 -1.34 4.86
C GLU A 15 -4.18 -1.74 4.48
N PRO A 16 -3.69 -2.93 4.89
CA PRO A 16 -2.43 -3.46 4.38
C PRO A 16 -2.42 -3.40 2.85
N SER A 17 -1.41 -2.77 2.28
CA SER A 17 -1.30 -2.69 0.82
C SER A 17 -1.06 -4.07 0.23
N GLY A 18 -1.36 -4.24 -1.07
CA GLY A 18 -0.81 -5.36 -1.82
C GLY A 18 0.72 -5.26 -1.96
N GLY A 19 1.34 -6.33 -2.46
CA GLY A 19 2.77 -6.37 -2.77
C GLY A 19 3.67 -6.68 -1.58
N ALA A 20 4.91 -6.19 -1.61
CA ALA A 20 5.92 -6.54 -0.62
C ALA A 20 6.73 -5.31 -0.19
N ALA A 21 6.54 -4.84 1.04
CA ALA A 21 7.32 -3.72 1.60
C ALA A 21 8.82 -4.03 1.72
N TYR A 22 9.17 -5.31 1.87
CA TYR A 22 10.56 -5.77 1.85
C TYR A 22 11.26 -5.47 0.52
N GLY A 23 10.55 -5.62 -0.60
CA GLY A 23 11.12 -5.53 -1.94
C GLY A 23 10.23 -6.16 -3.01
N ASN A 24 10.33 -5.69 -4.25
CA ASN A 24 9.52 -6.17 -5.36
C ASN A 24 10.38 -6.52 -6.59
N SER A 25 9.79 -7.29 -7.51
CA SER A 25 10.37 -7.56 -8.82
C SER A 25 9.64 -6.80 -9.94
N ALA A 26 8.69 -5.93 -9.60
CA ALA A 26 7.83 -5.23 -10.55
C ALA A 26 8.46 -3.92 -11.06
N TRP A 27 9.69 -4.00 -11.59
CA TRP A 27 10.40 -2.87 -12.21
C TRP A 27 10.60 -3.10 -13.70
N PHE A 28 11.67 -3.78 -14.11
CA PHE A 28 11.85 -4.19 -15.51
C PHE A 28 11.28 -5.60 -15.69
N ILE A 29 10.04 -5.65 -16.18
CA ILE A 29 9.31 -6.89 -16.42
C ILE A 29 9.23 -7.11 -17.92
N ASN A 30 10.05 -8.02 -18.44
CA ASN A 30 10.05 -8.34 -19.85
C ASN A 30 8.82 -9.16 -20.21
N GLU A 31 8.23 -8.86 -21.37
CA GLU A 31 7.21 -9.70 -21.96
C GLU A 31 7.88 -10.76 -22.84
N VAL A 32 7.49 -12.02 -22.65
CA VAL A 32 8.01 -13.16 -23.40
C VAL A 32 6.84 -13.84 -24.08
N VAL A 33 7.01 -14.15 -25.36
CA VAL A 33 6.04 -14.90 -26.15
C VAL A 33 6.62 -16.28 -26.44
N LEU A 34 5.93 -17.33 -26.01
CA LEU A 34 6.38 -18.70 -26.28
C LEU A 34 6.32 -19.01 -27.78
N PRO A 35 7.35 -19.64 -28.36
CA PRO A 35 7.49 -19.77 -29.81
C PRO A 35 6.40 -20.62 -30.45
N ASN A 36 5.92 -21.66 -29.76
CA ASN A 36 4.98 -22.63 -30.31
C ASN A 36 3.52 -22.34 -29.90
N THR A 37 3.27 -22.07 -28.62
CA THR A 37 1.91 -21.84 -28.10
C THR A 37 1.45 -20.38 -28.21
N LYS A 38 2.38 -19.45 -28.47
CA LYS A 38 2.15 -18.00 -28.48
C LYS A 38 1.61 -17.42 -27.17
N ILE A 39 1.66 -18.20 -26.08
CA ILE A 39 1.32 -17.72 -24.74
C ILE A 39 2.29 -16.59 -24.37
N ARG A 40 1.73 -15.50 -23.85
CA ARG A 40 2.49 -14.35 -23.38
C ARG A 40 2.54 -14.37 -21.86
N PHE A 41 3.74 -14.18 -21.32
CA PHE A 41 3.93 -14.03 -19.89
C PHE A 41 4.93 -12.93 -19.60
N ARG A 42 4.89 -12.47 -18.36
CA ARG A 42 5.74 -11.40 -17.85
C ARG A 42 6.78 -12.00 -16.92
N LEU A 43 8.06 -11.87 -17.29
CA LEU A 43 9.18 -12.42 -16.53
C LEU A 43 10.01 -11.31 -15.88
N PRO A 44 9.95 -11.16 -14.55
CA PRO A 44 10.85 -10.29 -13.82
C PRO A 44 12.26 -10.89 -13.75
N LEU A 45 13.28 -10.12 -14.14
CA LEU A 45 14.67 -10.61 -14.16
C LEU A 45 15.47 -10.31 -12.88
N PHE A 46 14.99 -9.40 -12.04
CA PHE A 46 15.65 -9.09 -10.76
C PHE A 46 14.63 -8.71 -9.69
N ARG A 47 15.12 -8.61 -8.46
CA ARG A 47 14.38 -8.16 -7.29
C ARG A 47 15.11 -7.00 -6.64
N LEU A 48 14.40 -5.90 -6.42
CA LEU A 48 14.88 -4.80 -5.61
C LEU A 48 14.52 -5.06 -4.15
N VAL A 49 15.51 -4.99 -3.25
CA VAL A 49 15.28 -5.04 -1.80
C VAL A 49 15.28 -3.61 -1.27
N ILE A 50 14.12 -3.15 -0.79
CA ILE A 50 13.94 -1.79 -0.28
C ILE A 50 14.56 -1.67 1.12
N ASN A 51 14.23 -2.62 1.99
CA ASN A 51 14.80 -2.65 3.34
C ASN A 51 14.91 -4.10 3.83
N LYS A 52 16.15 -4.54 4.00
CA LYS A 52 16.48 -5.92 4.40
C LYS A 52 15.98 -6.31 5.80
N LYS A 53 15.66 -5.34 6.64
CA LYS A 53 15.17 -5.54 8.01
C LYS A 53 13.66 -5.80 8.07
N LEU A 54 12.93 -5.54 6.99
CA LEU A 54 11.47 -5.74 6.96
C LEU A 54 11.10 -7.23 6.81
N PRO A 55 9.94 -7.65 7.35
CA PRO A 55 9.48 -9.02 7.24
C PRO A 55 9.15 -9.41 5.79
N LYS A 56 9.61 -10.59 5.36
CA LYS A 56 9.35 -11.18 4.03
C LYS A 56 8.00 -11.92 3.97
N LYS A 57 6.94 -11.34 4.55
CA LYS A 57 5.62 -12.01 4.70
C LYS A 57 4.62 -11.69 3.57
N GLY A 58 4.98 -10.80 2.64
CA GLY A 58 4.09 -10.44 1.52
C GLY A 58 2.87 -9.61 1.91
N TRP A 59 2.88 -8.99 3.09
CA TRP A 59 1.77 -8.17 3.60
C TRP A 59 1.71 -6.75 3.02
N GLY A 60 2.56 -6.42 2.05
CA GLY A 60 2.76 -5.05 1.60
C GLY A 60 3.18 -4.10 2.72
N VAL A 61 2.73 -2.85 2.64
CA VAL A 61 2.96 -1.79 3.62
C VAL A 61 1.76 -1.73 4.56
N LEU A 62 1.99 -1.92 5.86
CA LEU A 62 0.95 -1.76 6.88
C LEU A 62 0.58 -0.27 7.04
N PRO A 63 -0.70 0.07 7.21
CA PRO A 63 -1.11 1.44 7.51
C PRO A 63 -0.60 1.89 8.88
N ASP A 64 -0.53 3.19 9.09
CA ASP A 64 -0.39 3.77 10.44
C ASP A 64 -1.75 3.73 11.16
N GLU A 65 -2.81 4.08 10.42
CA GLU A 65 -4.18 4.08 10.92
C GLU A 65 -5.06 3.17 10.05
N PHE A 66 -5.62 2.13 10.67
CA PHE A 66 -6.49 1.20 9.95
C PHE A 66 -7.85 1.83 9.61
N ALA A 67 -8.30 1.65 8.37
CA ALA A 67 -9.59 2.10 7.85
C ALA A 67 -10.13 1.14 6.76
N GLY A 68 -10.59 -0.03 7.20
CA GLY A 68 -11.24 -1.03 6.34
C GLY A 68 -12.74 -0.75 6.10
N PRO A 69 -13.31 -1.20 4.97
CA PRO A 69 -14.74 -1.11 4.72
C PRO A 69 -15.54 -2.09 5.58
N THR A 70 -16.80 -1.78 5.84
CA THR A 70 -17.80 -2.74 6.36
C THR A 70 -18.90 -2.94 5.34
N ILE A 71 -19.64 -4.05 5.45
CA ILE A 71 -20.81 -4.32 4.59
C ILE A 71 -21.80 -3.15 4.64
N ASP A 72 -22.07 -2.63 5.85
CA ASP A 72 -22.99 -1.51 6.02
C ASP A 72 -22.49 -0.22 5.38
N ALA A 73 -21.19 0.04 5.42
CA ALA A 73 -20.62 1.21 4.76
C ALA A 73 -20.68 1.11 3.24
N ILE A 74 -20.44 -0.07 2.68
CA ILE A 74 -20.62 -0.31 1.24
C ILE A 74 -22.08 -0.07 0.85
N LYS A 75 -23.04 -0.64 1.60
CA LYS A 75 -24.48 -0.46 1.35
C LYS A 75 -24.92 1.01 1.42
N LYS A 76 -24.31 1.79 2.32
CA LYS A 76 -24.66 3.20 2.56
C LYS A 76 -23.79 4.18 1.76
N GLY A 77 -22.87 3.71 0.91
CA GLY A 77 -21.96 4.57 0.15
C GLY A 77 -21.01 5.39 1.03
N ILE A 78 -20.67 4.88 2.22
CA ILE A 78 -19.81 5.57 3.19
C ILE A 78 -18.34 5.20 2.95
N ASP A 79 -17.50 6.20 2.71
CA ASP A 79 -16.05 6.02 2.63
C ASP A 79 -15.40 6.23 4.02
N TYR A 80 -15.04 5.13 4.68
CA TYR A 80 -14.36 5.17 5.97
C TYR A 80 -12.95 5.74 5.92
N LYS A 81 -12.23 5.55 4.82
CA LYS A 81 -10.87 6.09 4.68
C LYS A 81 -10.93 7.61 4.65
N MET A 82 -11.93 8.16 3.95
CA MET A 82 -12.20 9.60 3.95
C MET A 82 -12.64 10.12 5.32
N GLN A 83 -13.57 9.44 6.00
CA GLN A 83 -14.02 9.87 7.33
C GLN A 83 -12.89 9.86 8.36
N LYS A 84 -12.11 8.78 8.41
CA LYS A 84 -10.96 8.63 9.31
C LYS A 84 -9.90 9.70 9.02
N THR A 85 -9.58 9.93 7.74
CA THR A 85 -8.64 10.98 7.32
C THR A 85 -9.10 12.37 7.75
N LYS A 86 -10.37 12.74 7.50
CA LYS A 86 -10.94 14.03 7.92
C LYS A 86 -10.87 14.22 9.43
N LYS A 87 -11.17 13.17 10.20
CA LYS A 87 -11.07 13.19 11.66
C LYS A 87 -9.63 13.47 12.11
N LEU A 88 -8.66 12.71 11.60
CA LEU A 88 -7.24 12.88 11.94
C LEU A 88 -6.73 14.30 11.64
N ILE A 89 -7.12 14.86 10.49
CA ILE A 89 -6.75 16.25 10.12
C ILE A 89 -7.34 17.25 11.11
N LYS A 90 -8.62 17.08 11.49
CA LYS A 90 -9.29 17.97 12.44
C LYS A 90 -8.61 17.92 13.81
N ASP A 91 -8.34 16.73 14.32
CA ASP A 91 -7.70 16.51 15.62
C ASP A 91 -6.28 17.12 15.63
N ALA A 92 -5.52 16.93 14.55
CA ALA A 92 -4.18 17.52 14.40
C ALA A 92 -4.19 19.06 14.37
N ASN A 93 -5.20 19.67 13.76
CA ASN A 93 -5.33 21.12 13.72
C ASN A 93 -5.74 21.71 15.08
N GLN A 94 -6.58 21.01 15.84
CA GLN A 94 -6.94 21.43 17.20
C GLN A 94 -5.74 21.40 18.14
N ASN A 95 -4.91 20.36 18.04
CA ASN A 95 -3.69 20.23 18.86
C ASN A 95 -2.60 21.26 18.52
N LYS A 96 -2.64 21.88 17.32
CA LYS A 96 -1.73 22.98 16.94
C LYS A 96 -2.22 24.35 17.38
N ALA A 97 -3.50 24.47 17.74
CA ALA A 97 -4.11 25.72 18.20
C ALA A 97 -4.04 25.89 19.73
N LEU A 98 -3.55 24.85 20.43
CA LEU A 98 -3.20 24.84 21.85
C LEU A 98 -1.68 24.98 21.99
#